data_AF-A0A376U1X9-F1
#
_entry.id   AF-A0A376U1X9-F1
#
_cell.length_a   1.000
_cell.length_b   1.000
_cell.length_c   1.000
_cell.angle_alpha   90.00
_cell.angle_beta   90.00
_cell.angle_gamma   90.00
#
_symmetry.space_group_name_H-M   'P 1'
#
loop_
_entity.id
_entity.type
_entity.pdbx_description
1 polymer ?
#
loop_
_entity_poly.entity_id
_entity_poly.type
_entity_poly.pdbx_seq_one_letter_code
_entity_poly.pdbx_strand_id
1 'polypeptide(L)'
;MNAIISPDYYYVLTVAGQSNAMAYGEGLPLPDREDAPHPRIKQLARFAHTHPGGPSCHFNDIIPLTHCPHDVQDMQGYHHPLATNHQTQYGTVGQALHIARKLLPFIPDNAGVLIVPCCRGGSAFIAGSEGTYSERHGASHDACRWGTDTPLYQDLVSRTRAALAKNPQNKFLGVCWMQGEFDLMTSDYASHTQHFNHMVEAFRRDLKKIPFSA
;
A
#
# COMPACT_ATOMS: atom_id res chain seq x y z
N MET A 1 -26.10 20.23 6.15
CA MET A 1 -24.68 19.89 6.27
C MET A 1 -24.60 18.53 6.93
N ASN A 2 -24.36 17.45 6.17
CA ASN A 2 -24.11 16.14 6.78
C ASN A 2 -22.75 16.22 7.48
N ALA A 3 -22.71 15.99 8.79
CA ALA A 3 -21.45 15.86 9.51
C ALA A 3 -20.61 14.79 8.81
N ILE A 4 -19.34 15.08 8.50
CA ILE A 4 -18.42 14.07 8.01
C ILE A 4 -18.04 13.22 9.22
N ILE A 5 -18.72 12.08 9.39
CA ILE A 5 -18.48 11.13 10.47
C ILE A 5 -17.34 10.20 10.04
N SER A 6 -16.37 9.98 10.92
CA SER A 6 -15.33 8.96 10.74
C SER A 6 -15.99 7.56 10.68
N PRO A 7 -15.55 6.65 9.79
CA PRO A 7 -16.09 5.30 9.76
C PRO A 7 -15.99 4.58 11.11
N ASP A 8 -16.99 3.76 11.42
CA ASP A 8 -17.00 2.86 12.58
C ASP A 8 -15.92 1.78 12.44
N TYR A 9 -15.67 1.30 11.21
CA TYR A 9 -14.67 0.30 10.87
C TYR A 9 -14.28 0.37 9.39
N TYR A 10 -13.30 -0.44 8.99
CA TYR A 10 -12.78 -0.46 7.62
C TYR A 10 -12.81 -1.86 6.99
N TYR A 11 -13.13 -1.89 5.69
CA TYR A 11 -12.70 -2.98 4.82
C TYR A 11 -11.24 -2.75 4.43
N VAL A 12 -10.38 -3.69 4.81
CA VAL A 12 -8.93 -3.62 4.63
C VAL A 12 -8.54 -4.34 3.35
N LEU A 13 -7.82 -3.65 2.47
CA LEU A 13 -7.26 -4.21 1.25
C LEU A 13 -5.76 -3.90 1.19
N THR A 14 -4.94 -4.94 1.17
CA THR A 14 -3.50 -4.78 1.02
C THR A 14 -3.14 -4.68 -0.45
N VAL A 15 -2.25 -3.76 -0.82
CA VAL A 15 -1.74 -3.60 -2.18
C VAL A 15 -0.23 -3.80 -2.13
N ALA A 16 0.27 -4.77 -2.87
CA ALA A 16 1.66 -5.20 -2.82
C ALA A 16 2.17 -5.67 -4.18
N GLY A 17 3.49 -5.71 -4.32
CA GLY A 17 4.17 -6.09 -5.56
C GLY A 17 5.23 -5.07 -5.95
N GLN A 18 5.38 -4.83 -7.26
CA GLN A 18 6.35 -3.88 -7.80
C GLN A 18 5.72 -2.64 -8.45
N SER A 19 6.38 -2.04 -9.43
CA SER A 19 6.03 -0.75 -10.04
C SER A 19 4.58 -0.66 -10.50
N ASN A 20 4.09 -1.67 -11.22
CA ASN A 20 2.72 -1.67 -11.74
C ASN A 20 1.64 -1.88 -10.66
N ALA A 21 2.01 -2.23 -9.42
CA ALA A 21 1.10 -2.27 -8.27
C ALA A 21 0.92 -0.88 -7.61
N MET A 22 1.75 0.09 -7.96
CA MET A 22 1.86 1.38 -7.27
C MET A 22 1.91 2.57 -8.22
N ALA A 23 2.26 3.74 -7.70
CA ALA A 23 2.26 4.99 -8.45
C ALA A 23 3.41 5.06 -9.47
N TYR A 24 3.20 4.49 -10.65
CA TYR A 24 4.11 4.60 -11.80
C TYR A 24 3.45 5.23 -13.03
N GLY A 25 2.16 5.60 -12.96
CA GLY A 25 1.51 6.39 -14.00
C GLY A 25 2.11 7.79 -14.07
N GLU A 26 2.72 8.13 -15.20
CA GLU A 26 3.41 9.42 -15.38
C GLU A 26 2.49 10.57 -15.81
N GLY A 27 1.23 10.27 -16.15
CA GLY A 27 0.23 11.28 -16.48
C GLY A 27 -0.06 12.23 -15.32
N LEU A 28 -0.47 13.46 -15.63
CA LEU A 28 -0.78 14.50 -14.64
C LEU A 28 -1.90 14.06 -13.68
N PRO A 29 -1.71 14.13 -12.36
CA PRO A 29 -2.78 13.87 -11.39
C PRO A 29 -3.93 14.88 -11.50
N LEU A 30 -5.17 14.39 -11.31
CA LEU A 30 -6.42 15.15 -11.40
C LEU A 30 -7.16 15.19 -10.05
N PRO A 31 -6.62 15.90 -9.02
CA PRO A 31 -7.08 15.83 -7.64
C PRO A 31 -8.47 16.45 -7.41
N ASP A 32 -8.99 17.24 -8.34
CA ASP A 32 -10.36 17.79 -8.27
C ASP A 32 -11.39 16.87 -8.95
N ARG A 33 -10.96 15.72 -9.49
CA ARG A 33 -11.78 14.79 -10.28
C ARG A 33 -11.44 13.33 -9.98
N GLU A 34 -10.85 12.62 -10.92
CA GLU A 34 -10.60 11.18 -10.88
C GLU A 34 -9.63 10.78 -9.75
N ASP A 35 -8.79 11.71 -9.30
CA ASP A 35 -7.81 11.50 -8.23
C ASP A 35 -8.22 12.16 -6.90
N ALA A 36 -9.46 12.63 -6.78
CA ALA A 36 -9.95 13.30 -5.57
C ALA A 36 -9.99 12.39 -4.32
N PRO A 37 -9.23 12.68 -3.25
CA PRO A 37 -9.30 11.91 -2.02
C PRO A 37 -10.73 11.89 -1.45
N HIS A 38 -11.08 10.82 -0.72
CA HIS A 38 -12.41 10.68 -0.12
C HIS A 38 -12.33 10.51 1.40
N PRO A 39 -13.21 11.15 2.21
CA PRO A 39 -13.14 11.08 3.67
C PRO A 39 -13.19 9.65 4.25
N ARG A 40 -13.94 8.74 3.61
CA ARG A 40 -14.06 7.30 3.99
C ARG A 40 -12.97 6.39 3.40
N ILE A 41 -12.02 6.91 2.62
CA ILE A 41 -10.96 6.13 1.99
C ILE A 41 -9.61 6.56 2.58
N LYS A 42 -8.93 5.61 3.24
CA LYS A 42 -7.72 5.83 4.01
C LYS A 42 -6.60 4.89 3.59
N GLN A 43 -5.39 5.19 4.05
CA GLN A 43 -4.24 4.29 3.96
C GLN A 43 -3.45 4.26 5.28
N LEU A 44 -2.63 3.22 5.46
CA LEU A 44 -1.60 3.22 6.49
C LEU A 44 -0.37 4.02 6.04
N ALA A 45 -0.03 5.05 6.80
CA ALA A 45 1.11 5.91 6.51
C ALA A 45 2.47 5.17 6.59
N ARG A 46 3.45 5.68 5.86
CA ARG A 46 4.86 5.31 5.94
C ARG A 46 5.78 6.52 6.11
N PHE A 47 5.61 7.54 5.27
CA PHE A 47 6.50 8.69 5.21
C PHE A 47 6.29 9.65 6.39
N ALA A 48 7.23 10.56 6.59
CA ALA A 48 7.18 11.53 7.70
C ALA A 48 6.04 12.54 7.59
N HIS A 49 5.53 12.75 6.37
CA HIS A 49 4.40 13.62 6.06
C HIS A 49 3.43 12.88 5.13
N THR A 50 2.16 13.29 5.11
CA THR A 50 1.13 12.65 4.25
C THR A 50 1.35 12.87 2.75
N HIS A 51 2.02 13.97 2.40
CA HIS A 51 2.48 14.34 1.07
C HIS A 51 3.51 15.48 1.22
N PRO A 52 4.24 15.88 0.17
CA PRO A 52 5.14 17.04 0.24
C PRO A 52 4.39 18.29 0.72
N GLY A 53 4.87 18.91 1.80
CA GLY A 53 4.22 20.07 2.43
C GLY A 53 2.98 19.76 3.28
N GLY A 54 2.56 18.49 3.37
CA GLY A 54 1.41 18.05 4.16
C GLY A 54 1.71 17.87 5.65
N PRO A 55 0.67 17.57 6.45
CA PRO A 55 0.79 17.26 7.87
C PRO A 55 1.77 16.12 8.15
N SER A 56 2.45 16.18 9.30
CA SER A 56 3.26 15.07 9.80
C SER A 56 2.41 13.85 10.11
N CYS A 57 2.96 12.66 9.88
CA CYS A 57 2.36 11.39 10.26
C CYS A 57 3.43 10.38 10.66
N HIS A 58 3.04 9.38 11.44
CA HIS A 58 3.90 8.29 11.86
C HIS A 58 3.59 7.02 11.08
N PHE A 59 4.53 6.08 11.09
CA PHE A 59 4.34 4.76 10.48
C PHE A 59 3.06 4.10 11.02
N ASN A 60 2.22 3.62 10.10
CA ASN A 60 0.90 3.06 10.37
C ASN A 60 -0.17 4.01 10.91
N ASP A 61 -0.01 5.34 10.88
CA ASP A 61 -1.14 6.25 11.08
C ASP A 61 -2.21 6.08 10.00
N ILE A 62 -3.49 6.23 10.36
CA ILE A 62 -4.59 6.26 9.38
C ILE A 62 -4.65 7.66 8.78
N ILE A 63 -4.26 7.78 7.51
CA ILE A 63 -4.24 9.05 6.77
C ILE A 63 -5.11 8.95 5.50
N PRO A 64 -5.47 10.06 4.84
CA PRO A 64 -6.14 10.01 3.54
C PRO A 64 -5.34 9.18 2.53
N LEU A 65 -6.02 8.33 1.76
CA LEU A 65 -5.43 7.76 0.56
C LEU A 65 -5.51 8.79 -0.58
N THR A 66 -4.42 8.95 -1.31
CA THR A 66 -4.30 9.83 -2.47
C THR A 66 -3.85 9.03 -3.70
N HIS A 67 -3.72 9.69 -4.86
CA HIS A 67 -3.26 9.03 -6.10
C HIS A 67 -1.83 8.50 -6.03
N CYS A 68 -0.98 9.05 -5.15
CA CYS A 68 0.38 8.58 -4.88
C CYS A 68 0.48 8.02 -3.43
N PRO A 69 0.33 6.69 -3.23
CA PRO A 69 0.23 6.06 -1.90
C PRO A 69 1.57 5.98 -1.14
N HIS A 70 1.50 5.59 0.14
CA HIS A 70 2.62 5.38 1.06
C HIS A 70 3.26 3.98 0.92
N ASP A 71 3.57 3.58 -0.31
CA ASP A 71 4.31 2.36 -0.64
C ASP A 71 5.75 2.39 -0.08
N VAL A 72 6.51 1.29 -0.18
CA VAL A 72 7.90 1.24 0.33
C VAL A 72 8.78 2.26 -0.40
N GLN A 73 8.56 2.44 -1.70
CA GLN A 73 9.21 3.47 -2.48
C GLN A 73 8.36 4.73 -2.54
N ASP A 74 8.96 5.87 -2.17
CA ASP A 74 8.32 7.18 -2.25
C ASP A 74 8.38 7.73 -3.67
N MET A 75 7.20 7.86 -4.29
CA MET A 75 7.04 8.42 -5.64
C MET A 75 6.47 9.84 -5.62
N GLN A 76 6.26 10.45 -4.45
CA GLN A 76 5.58 11.74 -4.33
C GLN A 76 6.43 12.92 -4.86
N GLY A 77 7.75 12.77 -4.94
CA GLY A 77 8.67 13.75 -5.53
C GLY A 77 8.81 13.71 -7.05
N TYR A 78 8.19 12.74 -7.73
CA TYR A 78 8.29 12.56 -9.19
C TYR A 78 7.20 13.36 -9.92
N HIS A 79 7.32 14.68 -9.91
CA HIS A 79 6.30 15.58 -10.45
C HIS A 79 6.20 15.54 -11.97
N HIS A 80 4.97 15.57 -12.48
CA HIS A 80 4.73 15.84 -13.90
C HIS A 80 5.18 17.27 -14.25
N PRO A 81 5.82 17.51 -15.43
CA PRO A 81 6.32 18.84 -15.80
C PRO A 81 5.26 19.94 -15.87
N LEU A 82 3.99 19.57 -16.06
CA LEU A 82 2.84 20.48 -16.13
C LEU A 82 2.01 20.51 -14.84
N ALA A 83 2.52 19.97 -13.72
CA ALA A 83 1.86 20.10 -12.43
C ALA A 83 1.87 21.57 -11.98
N THR A 84 0.69 22.12 -11.74
CA THR A 84 0.55 23.55 -11.37
C THR A 84 0.59 23.76 -9.86
N ASN A 85 0.15 22.78 -9.08
CA ASN A 85 0.15 22.84 -7.62
C ASN A 85 0.72 21.55 -7.03
N HIS A 86 1.98 21.58 -6.55
CA HIS A 86 2.65 20.42 -5.97
C HIS A 86 2.07 20.00 -4.59
N GLN A 87 1.13 20.75 -4.02
CA GLN A 87 0.41 20.30 -2.82
C GLN A 87 -0.67 19.28 -3.14
N THR A 88 -1.19 19.25 -4.37
CA THR A 88 -2.30 18.37 -4.77
C THR A 88 -2.02 17.53 -6.03
N GLN A 89 -1.11 17.99 -6.90
CA GLN A 89 -0.68 17.32 -8.13
C GLN A 89 0.75 16.77 -8.01
N TYR A 90 1.17 16.36 -6.81
CA TYR A 90 2.49 15.79 -6.58
C TYR A 90 2.64 14.39 -7.19
N GLY A 91 3.90 14.00 -7.44
CA GLY A 91 4.25 12.63 -7.86
C GLY A 91 3.55 12.10 -9.10
N THR A 92 3.57 10.78 -9.16
CA THR A 92 2.94 9.90 -10.16
C THR A 92 1.60 9.34 -9.64
N VAL A 93 0.87 8.63 -10.50
CA VAL A 93 -0.48 8.10 -10.22
C VAL A 93 -0.46 6.57 -10.10
N GLY A 94 -1.11 6.05 -9.05
CA GLY A 94 -1.33 4.62 -8.80
C GLY A 94 -2.81 4.28 -8.58
N GLN A 95 -3.19 3.05 -8.89
CA GLN A 95 -4.57 2.59 -8.98
C GLN A 95 -5.28 2.34 -7.63
N ALA A 96 -4.55 2.35 -6.51
CA ALA A 96 -5.11 1.99 -5.20
C ALA A 96 -6.28 2.89 -4.80
N LEU A 97 -6.18 4.20 -5.07
CA LEU A 97 -7.26 5.15 -4.84
C LEU A 97 -8.50 4.82 -5.67
N HIS A 98 -8.32 4.50 -6.94
CA HIS A 98 -9.42 4.23 -7.87
C HIS A 98 -10.11 2.91 -7.55
N ILE A 99 -9.36 1.88 -7.15
CA ILE A 99 -9.92 0.62 -6.64
C ILE A 99 -10.78 0.91 -5.41
N ALA A 100 -10.23 1.61 -4.42
CA ALA A 100 -10.95 1.92 -3.19
C ALA A 100 -12.21 2.77 -3.46
N ARG A 101 -12.15 3.75 -4.36
CA ARG A 101 -13.30 4.56 -4.75
C ARG A 101 -14.39 3.74 -5.43
N LYS A 102 -14.01 2.79 -6.29
CA LYS A 102 -14.95 1.90 -6.98
C LYS A 102 -15.57 0.85 -6.05
N LEU A 103 -14.89 0.47 -4.96
CA LEU A 103 -15.42 -0.43 -3.94
C LEU A 103 -16.37 0.27 -2.95
N LEU A 104 -16.15 1.56 -2.68
CA LEU A 104 -16.87 2.31 -1.65
C LEU A 104 -18.42 2.25 -1.75
N PRO A 105 -19.05 2.30 -2.95
CA PRO A 105 -20.51 2.19 -3.07
C PRO A 105 -21.08 0.83 -2.66
N PHE A 106 -20.25 -0.20 -2.51
CA PHE A 106 -20.65 -1.57 -2.21
C PHE A 106 -20.45 -1.96 -0.74
N ILE A 107 -20.01 -1.03 0.11
CA ILE A 107 -19.85 -1.26 1.56
C ILE A 107 -20.84 -0.41 2.37
N PRO A 108 -21.19 -0.81 3.61
CA PRO A 108 -22.12 -0.05 4.46
C PRO A 108 -21.69 1.40 4.68
N ASP A 109 -22.66 2.30 4.86
CA ASP A 109 -22.41 3.74 5.02
C ASP A 109 -21.51 4.10 6.21
N ASN A 110 -21.57 3.32 7.28
CA ASN A 110 -20.72 3.47 8.45
C ASN A 110 -19.32 2.86 8.30
N ALA A 111 -19.01 2.21 7.18
CA ALA A 111 -17.70 1.60 6.93
C ALA A 111 -16.85 2.45 5.97
N GLY A 112 -15.52 2.34 6.09
CA GLY A 112 -14.55 2.90 5.15
C GLY A 112 -13.75 1.84 4.42
N VAL A 113 -12.87 2.28 3.51
CA VAL A 113 -11.84 1.43 2.91
C VAL A 113 -10.48 1.86 3.46
N LEU A 114 -9.70 0.90 3.97
CA LEU A 114 -8.34 1.12 4.45
C LEU A 114 -7.36 0.34 3.56
N ILE A 115 -6.57 1.07 2.77
CA ILE A 115 -5.51 0.49 1.95
C ILE A 115 -4.24 0.29 2.78
N VAL A 116 -3.59 -0.85 2.58
CA VAL A 116 -2.26 -1.13 3.14
C VAL A 116 -1.25 -1.18 2.00
N PRO A 117 -0.60 -0.05 1.67
CA PRO A 117 0.37 0.02 0.57
C PRO A 117 1.74 -0.54 1.00
N CYS A 118 2.22 -1.53 0.25
CA CYS A 118 3.43 -2.33 0.52
C CYS A 118 4.24 -2.62 -0.76
N CYS A 119 4.13 -1.78 -1.79
CA CYS A 119 4.80 -2.02 -3.07
C CYS A 119 6.23 -1.46 -3.09
N ARG A 120 7.09 -2.05 -3.95
CA ARG A 120 8.44 -1.55 -4.24
C ARG A 120 8.77 -1.71 -5.72
N GLY A 121 8.96 -0.63 -6.45
CA GLY A 121 9.40 -0.69 -7.85
C GLY A 121 10.75 -1.42 -8.00
N GLY A 122 10.86 -2.26 -9.03
CA GLY A 122 12.08 -3.06 -9.27
C GLY A 122 12.34 -4.18 -8.25
N SER A 123 11.35 -4.55 -7.44
CA SER A 123 11.46 -5.69 -6.53
C SER A 123 11.18 -7.02 -7.22
N ALA A 124 11.87 -8.06 -6.77
CA ALA A 124 11.83 -9.40 -7.36
C ALA A 124 12.01 -10.48 -6.30
N PHE A 125 11.70 -11.74 -6.63
CA PHE A 125 12.04 -12.89 -5.78
C PHE A 125 13.50 -13.34 -5.99
N ILE A 126 14.00 -13.24 -7.21
CA ILE A 126 15.28 -13.84 -7.63
C ILE A 126 16.43 -12.82 -7.58
N ALA A 127 16.11 -11.53 -7.63
CA ALA A 127 17.07 -10.43 -7.67
C ALA A 127 16.71 -9.29 -6.69
N GLY A 128 17.63 -8.33 -6.54
CA GLY A 128 17.47 -7.19 -5.64
C GLY A 128 18.07 -7.42 -4.26
N SER A 129 18.40 -6.32 -3.59
CA SER A 129 18.90 -6.27 -2.21
C SER A 129 17.82 -6.67 -1.21
N GLU A 130 18.21 -7.36 -0.13
CA GLU A 130 17.32 -7.66 0.99
C GLU A 130 16.82 -6.40 1.68
N GLY A 131 17.72 -5.42 1.90
CA GLY A 131 17.46 -4.27 2.75
C GLY A 131 17.37 -4.66 4.23
N THR A 132 16.63 -3.87 5.01
CA THR A 132 16.40 -4.10 6.44
C THR A 132 14.94 -3.81 6.81
N TYR A 133 14.48 -4.38 7.92
CA TYR A 133 13.16 -4.09 8.49
C TYR A 133 13.30 -3.35 9.82
N SER A 134 12.46 -2.33 10.03
CA SER A 134 12.37 -1.57 11.27
C SER A 134 10.94 -1.61 11.80
N GLU A 135 10.76 -2.01 13.06
CA GLU A 135 9.44 -1.98 13.73
C GLU A 135 8.78 -0.59 13.71
N ARG A 136 9.59 0.47 13.70
CA ARG A 136 9.09 1.86 13.74
C ARG A 136 8.86 2.48 12.37
N HIS A 137 9.45 1.95 11.30
CA HIS A 137 9.46 2.60 9.99
C HIS A 137 9.18 1.66 8.80
N GLY A 138 9.04 0.36 9.06
CA GLY A 138 8.83 -0.66 8.04
C GLY A 138 10.10 -1.06 7.29
N ALA A 139 9.93 -1.60 6.08
CA ALA A 139 11.03 -1.92 5.17
C ALA A 139 11.83 -0.68 4.77
N SER A 140 13.16 -0.83 4.66
CA SER A 140 14.07 0.22 4.19
C SER A 140 13.91 0.51 2.70
N HIS A 141 14.41 1.67 2.25
CA HIS A 141 14.28 2.11 0.84
C HIS A 141 14.92 1.13 -0.17
N ASP A 142 15.94 0.39 0.28
CA ASP A 142 16.75 -0.53 -0.51
C ASP A 142 16.24 -1.98 -0.38
N ALA A 143 15.17 -2.23 0.37
CA ALA A 143 14.52 -3.53 0.38
C ALA A 143 13.85 -3.77 -0.97
N CYS A 144 14.43 -4.66 -1.78
CA CYS A 144 14.00 -4.98 -3.14
C CYS A 144 13.79 -6.49 -3.35
N ARG A 145 13.93 -7.30 -2.30
CA ARG A 145 13.74 -8.75 -2.34
C ARG A 145 12.41 -9.18 -1.73
N TRP A 146 11.57 -9.83 -2.54
CA TRP A 146 10.43 -10.59 -2.05
C TRP A 146 10.86 -12.02 -1.70
N GLY A 147 10.17 -12.62 -0.75
CA GLY A 147 10.46 -13.96 -0.25
C GLY A 147 9.97 -14.09 1.18
N THR A 148 9.86 -15.32 1.69
CA THR A 148 9.51 -15.49 3.11
C THR A 148 10.63 -14.89 3.97
N ASP A 149 10.26 -14.24 5.08
CA ASP A 149 11.16 -13.60 6.06
C ASP A 149 11.98 -12.40 5.56
N THR A 150 11.87 -11.99 4.29
CA THR A 150 12.54 -10.78 3.79
C THR A 150 11.92 -9.51 4.38
N PRO A 151 12.62 -8.36 4.39
CA PRO A 151 12.06 -7.10 4.88
C PRO A 151 10.75 -6.67 4.21
N LEU A 152 10.59 -6.90 2.90
CA LEU A 152 9.34 -6.62 2.18
C LEU A 152 8.20 -7.53 2.66
N TYR A 153 8.49 -8.80 2.95
CA TYR A 153 7.50 -9.72 3.50
C TYR A 153 7.13 -9.39 4.96
N GLN A 154 8.11 -9.03 5.79
CA GLN A 154 7.86 -8.56 7.15
C GLN A 154 6.98 -7.30 7.14
N ASP A 155 7.25 -6.36 6.25
CA ASP A 155 6.43 -5.15 6.05
C ASP A 155 5.00 -5.48 5.61
N LEU A 156 4.83 -6.36 4.62
CA LEU A 156 3.54 -6.86 4.14
C LEU A 156 2.70 -7.47 5.27
N VAL A 157 3.26 -8.41 6.03
CA VAL A 157 2.57 -9.10 7.12
C VAL A 157 2.27 -8.14 8.26
N SER A 158 3.27 -7.39 8.72
CA SER A 158 3.17 -6.49 9.88
C SER A 158 2.15 -5.40 9.64
N ARG A 159 2.17 -4.73 8.48
CA ARG A 159 1.22 -3.65 8.17
C ARG A 159 -0.19 -4.18 7.96
N THR A 160 -0.35 -5.35 7.35
CA THR A 160 -1.68 -5.96 7.22
C THR A 160 -2.26 -6.32 8.59
N ARG A 161 -1.46 -6.91 9.48
CA ARG A 161 -1.86 -7.15 10.88
C ARG A 161 -2.18 -5.86 11.62
N ALA A 162 -1.36 -4.81 11.46
CA ALA A 162 -1.60 -3.52 12.09
C ALA A 162 -2.93 -2.91 11.64
N ALA A 163 -3.28 -2.99 10.35
CA ALA A 163 -4.57 -2.53 9.85
C ALA A 163 -5.74 -3.27 10.51
N LEU A 164 -5.65 -4.60 10.65
CA LEU A 164 -6.70 -5.41 11.27
C LEU A 164 -6.78 -5.20 12.79
N ALA A 165 -5.65 -5.02 13.46
CA ALA A 165 -5.58 -4.81 14.90
C ALA A 165 -6.07 -3.43 15.35
N LYS A 166 -6.10 -2.42 14.46
CA LYS A 166 -6.60 -1.08 14.79
C LYS A 166 -8.07 -1.06 15.20
N ASN A 167 -8.87 -2.00 14.70
CA ASN A 167 -10.27 -2.12 15.07
C ASN A 167 -10.75 -3.57 14.84
N PRO A 168 -11.30 -4.26 15.87
CA PRO A 168 -11.73 -5.65 15.76
C PRO A 168 -12.88 -5.87 14.76
N GLN A 169 -13.61 -4.83 14.37
CA GLN A 169 -14.65 -4.90 13.34
C GLN A 169 -14.10 -4.81 11.91
N ASN A 170 -12.80 -4.51 11.73
CA ASN A 170 -12.17 -4.46 10.42
C ASN A 170 -12.29 -5.81 9.68
N LYS A 171 -12.53 -5.74 8.37
CA LYS A 171 -12.74 -6.91 7.52
C LYS A 171 -11.68 -6.97 6.44
N PHE A 172 -10.92 -8.06 6.38
CA PHE A 172 -9.92 -8.25 5.34
C PHE A 172 -10.56 -8.68 4.02
N LEU A 173 -10.37 -7.91 2.95
CA LEU A 173 -10.85 -8.22 1.60
C LEU A 173 -9.86 -9.12 0.83
N GLY A 174 -8.57 -8.98 1.09
CA GLY A 174 -7.51 -9.73 0.40
C GLY A 174 -6.28 -8.88 0.09
N VAL A 175 -5.49 -9.38 -0.87
CA VAL A 175 -4.28 -8.71 -1.37
C VAL A 175 -4.43 -8.49 -2.88
N CYS A 176 -4.30 -7.23 -3.32
CA CYS A 176 -4.04 -6.91 -4.72
C CYS A 176 -2.54 -7.06 -4.99
N TRP A 177 -2.17 -8.08 -5.77
CA TRP A 177 -0.78 -8.41 -6.05
C TRP A 177 -0.45 -8.21 -7.54
N MET A 178 0.52 -7.35 -7.85
CA MET A 178 1.05 -7.17 -9.21
C MET A 178 2.57 -7.16 -9.18
N GLN A 179 3.18 -8.30 -9.56
CA GLN A 179 4.61 -8.48 -9.56
C GLN A 179 5.04 -9.58 -10.53
N GLY A 180 6.23 -9.46 -11.10
CA GLY A 180 6.93 -10.52 -11.83
C GLY A 180 7.89 -9.99 -12.88
N GLU A 181 7.79 -8.71 -13.24
CA GLU A 181 8.50 -8.13 -14.39
C GLU A 181 10.03 -8.22 -14.23
N PHE A 182 10.56 -8.05 -13.01
CA PHE A 182 12.01 -8.17 -12.79
C PHE A 182 12.48 -9.62 -12.70
N ASP A 183 11.65 -10.54 -12.22
CA ASP A 183 11.99 -11.97 -12.22
C ASP A 183 12.07 -12.53 -13.65
N LEU A 184 11.22 -12.06 -14.57
CA LEU A 184 11.25 -12.41 -16.00
C LEU A 184 12.57 -12.05 -16.70
N MET A 185 13.34 -11.10 -16.16
CA MET A 185 14.65 -10.71 -16.72
C MET A 185 15.81 -11.57 -16.19
N THR A 186 15.56 -12.47 -15.23
CA THR A 186 16.58 -13.31 -14.62
C THR A 186 16.73 -14.65 -15.33
N SER A 187 17.91 -15.27 -15.22
CA SER A 187 18.13 -16.62 -15.74
C SER A 187 17.36 -17.71 -14.99
N ASP A 188 16.89 -17.42 -13.76
CA ASP A 188 16.22 -18.38 -12.88
C ASP A 188 14.70 -18.09 -12.75
N TYR A 189 14.10 -17.40 -13.74
CA TYR A 189 12.68 -17.00 -13.70
C TYR A 189 11.71 -18.15 -13.38
N ALA A 190 12.07 -19.39 -13.70
CA ALA A 190 11.27 -20.59 -13.43
C ALA A 190 11.05 -20.83 -11.92
N SER A 191 11.96 -20.38 -11.05
CA SER A 191 11.84 -20.52 -9.60
C SER A 191 10.84 -19.53 -8.98
N HIS A 192 10.40 -18.49 -9.72
CA HIS A 192 9.43 -17.49 -9.27
C HIS A 192 8.18 -18.13 -8.66
N THR A 193 7.59 -19.11 -9.37
CA THR A 193 6.33 -19.74 -8.96
C THR A 193 6.44 -20.39 -7.58
N GLN A 194 7.57 -21.05 -7.30
CA GLN A 194 7.80 -21.68 -6.01
C GLN A 194 7.99 -20.64 -4.90
N HIS A 195 8.78 -19.60 -5.14
CA HIS A 195 9.00 -18.53 -4.16
C HIS A 195 7.69 -17.79 -3.83
N PHE A 196 6.90 -17.46 -4.85
CA PHE A 196 5.59 -16.84 -4.67
C PHE A 196 4.64 -17.74 -3.85
N ASN A 197 4.53 -19.03 -4.19
CA ASN A 197 3.67 -19.97 -3.48
C ASN A 197 4.08 -20.09 -2.00
N HIS A 198 5.37 -20.26 -1.72
CA HIS A 198 5.87 -20.32 -0.34
C HIS A 198 5.53 -19.05 0.45
N MET A 199 5.71 -17.87 -0.15
CA MET A 199 5.40 -16.59 0.50
C MET A 199 3.89 -16.44 0.76
N VAL A 200 3.04 -16.85 -0.17
CA VAL A 200 1.57 -16.83 0.01
C VAL A 200 1.14 -17.78 1.13
N GLU A 201 1.69 -18.98 1.19
CA GLU A 201 1.42 -19.93 2.28
C GLU A 201 1.88 -19.38 3.63
N ALA A 202 3.07 -18.78 3.69
CA ALA A 202 3.58 -18.14 4.89
C ALA A 202 2.66 -16.99 5.34
N PHE A 203 2.27 -16.09 4.42
CA PHE A 203 1.35 -14.99 4.69
C PHE A 203 0.02 -15.49 5.27
N ARG A 204 -0.57 -16.53 4.68
CA ARG A 204 -1.82 -17.15 5.18
C ARG A 204 -1.66 -17.72 6.59
N ARG A 205 -0.56 -18.43 6.86
CA ARG A 205 -0.25 -18.94 8.21
C ARG A 205 -0.12 -17.81 9.22
N ASP A 206 0.53 -16.72 8.83
CA ASP A 206 0.83 -15.62 9.71
C ASP A 206 -0.37 -14.69 9.97
N LEU A 207 -1.25 -14.46 9.00
CA LEU A 207 -2.50 -13.75 9.30
C LEU A 207 -3.48 -14.56 10.13
N LYS A 208 -3.47 -15.90 10.05
CA LYS A 208 -4.35 -16.74 10.87
C LYS A 208 -4.06 -16.61 12.38
N LYS A 209 -2.85 -16.19 12.76
CA LYS A 209 -2.44 -16.02 14.16
C LYS A 209 -3.01 -14.76 14.83
N ILE A 210 -3.86 -13.97 14.18
CA ILE A 210 -4.52 -12.83 14.84
C ILE A 210 -5.47 -13.40 15.90
N PRO A 211 -5.22 -13.20 17.21
CA PRO A 211 -6.20 -13.56 18.20
C PRO A 211 -7.37 -12.60 18.03
N PHE A 212 -8.54 -13.12 17.65
CA PHE A 212 -9.78 -12.40 17.89
C PHE A 212 -9.88 -12.26 19.42
N SER A 213 -9.66 -11.06 19.95
CA SER A 213 -10.09 -10.75 21.30
C SER A 213 -11.62 -10.82 21.28
N ALA A 214 -12.16 -11.90 21.83
CA ALA A 214 -13.58 -12.06 22.12
C ALA A 214 -14.03 -11.04 23.17
#